data_AF-A0A292QJA0-F1
#
_entry.id   AF-A0A292QJA0-F1
#
_cell.length_a   1.000
_cell.length_b   1.000
_cell.length_c   1.000
_cell.angle_alpha   90.00
_cell.angle_beta   90.00
_cell.angle_gamma   90.00
#
_symmetry.space_group_name_H-M   'P 1'
#
loop_
_entity.id
_entity.type
_entity.pdbx_description
1 polymer ?
#
loop_
_entity_poly.entity_id
_entity_poly.type
_entity_poly.pdbx_seq_one_letter_code
_entity_poly.pdbx_strand_id
1 'polypeptide(L)'
;YPGLEMFAKGYGKNNEPLRGYILTFCIALAFILIAQLNVIAPIISNFFLASYALINFSVFHASLANSPGWRPSFKFYNMWVSLAGAVLCCVVMFVINWWAALMTNVIVMGLYIYVSYKKPDVNWGSSTQALTYHQALTHSLHLSSVEDHIKNFRPQCLVMTGYPNSRPALLHLVHAFTKNVGLMICGHVRTGSRRPNFKDLVNDQTRYQRWLLKTRPR
;
A
#
# COMPACT_ATOMS: atom_id res chain seq x y z
N TYR A 1 -5.71 -7.74 9.46
CA TYR A 1 -6.97 -7.28 10.08
C TYR A 1 -6.84 -7.38 11.59
N PRO A 2 -6.94 -6.27 12.34
CA PRO A 2 -6.88 -6.30 13.80
C PRO A 2 -8.04 -7.17 14.31
N GLY A 3 -7.72 -8.26 15.01
CA GLY A 3 -8.68 -9.28 15.46
C GLY A 3 -8.41 -10.69 14.92
N LEU A 4 -7.83 -10.83 13.72
CA LEU A 4 -7.45 -12.16 13.19
C LEU A 4 -6.14 -12.71 13.77
N GLU A 5 -5.38 -11.88 14.49
CA GLU A 5 -4.12 -12.26 15.14
C GLU A 5 -4.31 -13.40 16.16
N MET A 6 -5.51 -13.54 16.72
CA MET A 6 -5.84 -14.63 17.63
C MET A 6 -5.68 -16.02 16.98
N PHE A 7 -5.94 -16.13 15.67
CA PHE A 7 -5.82 -17.37 14.89
C PHE A 7 -4.39 -17.65 14.42
N ALA A 8 -3.50 -16.65 14.45
CA ALA A 8 -2.11 -16.78 14.05
C ALA A 8 -1.21 -17.43 15.11
N LYS A 9 -1.72 -17.64 16.34
CA LYS A 9 -0.97 -18.30 17.41
C LYS A 9 -0.79 -19.80 17.08
N GLY A 10 0.42 -20.16 16.68
CA GLY A 10 0.84 -21.56 16.49
C GLY A 10 1.04 -22.28 17.83
N TYR A 11 0.77 -23.58 17.83
CA TYR A 11 0.95 -24.47 18.98
C TYR A 11 1.87 -25.66 18.60
N GLY A 12 2.52 -26.24 19.60
CA GLY A 12 3.40 -27.39 19.43
C GLY A 12 4.72 -27.07 18.73
N LYS A 13 5.48 -28.13 18.41
CA LYS A 13 6.84 -28.03 17.85
C LYS A 13 6.85 -27.48 16.41
N ASN A 14 5.76 -27.68 15.67
CA ASN A 14 5.62 -27.28 14.27
C ASN A 14 4.86 -25.95 14.07
N ASN A 15 4.53 -25.22 15.15
CA ASN A 15 3.73 -23.99 15.10
C ASN A 15 2.38 -24.16 14.38
N GLU A 16 1.65 -25.23 14.72
CA GLU A 16 0.38 -25.55 14.07
C GLU A 16 -0.74 -24.59 14.51
N PRO A 17 -1.50 -23.99 13.57
CA PRO A 17 -2.53 -23.01 13.90
C PRO A 17 -3.83 -23.71 14.35
N LEU A 18 -3.83 -24.31 15.55
CA LEU A 18 -4.96 -25.08 16.10
C LEU A 18 -6.28 -24.29 16.09
N ARG A 19 -6.25 -23.00 16.43
CA ARG A 19 -7.43 -22.13 16.39
C ARG A 19 -7.98 -21.95 14.97
N GLY A 20 -7.09 -21.93 13.98
CA GLY A 20 -7.47 -21.92 12.57
C GLY A 20 -8.16 -23.22 12.16
N TYR A 21 -7.66 -24.38 12.61
CA TYR A 21 -8.32 -25.67 12.35
C TYR A 21 -9.72 -25.74 12.94
N ILE A 22 -9.90 -25.29 14.19
CA ILE A 22 -11.23 -25.24 14.83
C ILE A 22 -12.18 -24.36 14.04
N LEU A 23 -11.73 -23.18 13.58
CA LEU A 23 -12.54 -22.28 12.75
C LEU A 23 -12.95 -22.97 11.44
N THR A 24 -12.01 -23.58 10.72
CA THR A 24 -12.32 -24.30 9.47
C THR A 24 -13.25 -25.47 9.70
N PHE A 25 -13.10 -26.19 10.82
CA PHE A 25 -13.96 -27.30 11.18
C PHE A 25 -15.39 -26.84 11.42
N CYS A 26 -15.60 -25.78 12.20
CA CYS A 26 -16.93 -25.22 12.43
C CYS A 26 -17.60 -24.71 11.15
N ILE A 27 -16.85 -24.04 10.27
CA ILE A 27 -17.37 -23.56 8.98
C ILE A 27 -17.75 -24.76 8.10
N ALA A 28 -16.87 -25.75 7.96
CA ALA A 28 -17.13 -26.94 7.16
C ALA A 28 -18.34 -27.72 7.69
N LEU A 29 -18.45 -27.91 9.01
CA LEU A 29 -19.58 -28.57 9.64
C LEU A 29 -20.90 -27.85 9.32
N ALA A 30 -20.93 -26.51 9.38
CA ALA A 30 -22.11 -25.72 9.04
C ALA A 30 -22.58 -25.94 7.59
N PHE A 31 -21.65 -26.06 6.63
CA PHE A 31 -22.00 -26.38 5.23
C PHE A 31 -22.41 -27.84 5.04
N ILE A 32 -21.81 -28.79 5.76
CA ILE A 32 -22.18 -30.21 5.71
C ILE A 32 -23.63 -30.42 6.19
N LEU A 33 -24.06 -29.68 7.22
CA LEU A 33 -25.43 -29.77 7.75
C LEU A 33 -26.52 -29.37 6.75
N ILE A 34 -26.19 -28.63 5.68
CA ILE A 34 -27.15 -28.31 4.61
C ILE A 34 -27.54 -29.57 3.84
N ALA A 35 -26.65 -30.58 3.77
CA ALA A 35 -26.86 -31.90 3.16
C ALA A 35 -27.36 -31.86 1.69
N GLN A 36 -27.19 -30.75 0.99
CA GLN A 36 -27.61 -30.57 -0.41
C GLN A 36 -26.45 -30.03 -1.25
N LEU A 37 -25.85 -30.91 -2.05
CA LEU A 37 -24.71 -30.57 -2.91
C LEU A 37 -25.04 -29.45 -3.91
N ASN A 38 -26.25 -29.46 -4.47
CA ASN A 38 -26.68 -28.48 -5.47
C ASN A 38 -26.80 -27.06 -4.93
N VAL A 39 -26.97 -26.88 -3.61
CA VAL A 39 -26.99 -25.57 -2.95
C VAL A 39 -25.57 -25.11 -2.61
N ILE A 40 -24.70 -26.06 -2.23
CA ILE A 40 -23.32 -25.79 -1.82
C ILE A 40 -22.45 -25.43 -3.03
N ALA A 41 -22.63 -26.11 -4.17
CA ALA A 41 -21.78 -25.95 -5.34
C ALA A 41 -21.73 -24.49 -5.87
N PRO A 42 -22.87 -23.79 -6.10
CA PRO A 42 -22.84 -22.39 -6.53
C PRO A 42 -22.15 -21.44 -5.53
N ILE A 43 -22.26 -21.71 -4.22
CA ILE A 43 -21.61 -20.90 -3.18
C ILE A 43 -20.09 -21.01 -3.29
N ILE A 44 -19.58 -22.25 -3.37
CA ILE A 44 -18.14 -22.51 -3.51
C ILE A 44 -17.63 -21.92 -4.83
N SER A 45 -18.32 -22.16 -5.95
CA SER A 45 -17.95 -21.60 -7.25
C SER A 45 -17.88 -20.07 -7.23
N ASN A 46 -18.81 -19.40 -6.55
CA ASN A 46 -18.82 -17.94 -6.39
C ASN A 46 -17.57 -17.43 -5.66
N PHE A 47 -17.16 -18.08 -4.56
CA PHE A 47 -15.95 -17.72 -3.83
C PHE A 47 -14.66 -17.97 -4.65
N PHE A 48 -14.58 -19.09 -5.37
CA PHE A 48 -13.42 -19.37 -6.24
C PHE A 48 -13.34 -18.39 -7.41
N LEU A 49 -14.45 -18.09 -8.08
CA LEU A 49 -14.52 -17.08 -9.14
C LEU A 49 -14.10 -15.69 -8.63
N ALA A 50 -14.54 -15.29 -7.44
CA ALA A 50 -14.10 -14.05 -6.81
C ALA A 50 -12.59 -14.04 -6.57
N SER A 51 -12.01 -15.15 -6.08
CA SER A 51 -10.56 -15.25 -5.87
C SER A 51 -9.77 -15.17 -7.19
N TYR A 52 -10.25 -15.83 -8.25
CA TYR A 52 -9.64 -15.77 -9.58
C TYR A 52 -9.75 -14.37 -10.20
N ALA A 53 -10.91 -13.72 -10.03
CA ALA A 53 -11.10 -12.33 -10.47
C ALA A 53 -10.11 -11.39 -9.77
N LEU A 54 -9.93 -11.53 -8.45
CA LEU A 54 -9.00 -10.71 -7.68
C LEU A 54 -7.54 -10.95 -8.05
N ILE A 55 -7.13 -12.21 -8.25
CA ILE A 55 -5.76 -12.53 -8.69
C ILE A 55 -5.52 -11.90 -10.06
N ASN A 56 -6.41 -12.12 -11.02
CA ASN A 56 -6.30 -11.55 -12.37
C ASN A 56 -6.28 -10.02 -12.35
N PHE A 57 -7.17 -9.39 -11.58
CA PHE A 57 -7.18 -7.94 -11.43
C PHE A 57 -5.91 -7.41 -10.76
N SER A 58 -5.40 -8.09 -9.73
CA SER A 58 -4.19 -7.68 -9.01
C SER A 58 -2.96 -7.67 -9.92
N VAL A 59 -2.84 -8.68 -10.78
CA VAL A 59 -1.74 -8.85 -11.74
C VAL A 59 -1.83 -7.82 -12.86
N PHE A 60 -3.04 -7.56 -13.37
CA PHE A 60 -3.29 -6.47 -14.31
C PHE A 60 -2.92 -5.11 -13.71
N HIS A 61 -3.41 -4.80 -12.50
CA HIS A 61 -3.16 -3.53 -11.82
C HIS A 61 -1.68 -3.33 -11.48
N ALA A 62 -0.97 -4.39 -11.06
CA ALA A 62 0.47 -4.32 -10.79
C ALA A 62 1.30 -4.02 -12.05
N SER A 63 0.92 -4.61 -13.19
CA SER A 63 1.50 -4.30 -14.51
C SER A 63 1.21 -2.88 -14.95
N LEU A 64 -0.05 -2.44 -14.83
CA LEU A 64 -0.46 -1.09 -15.23
C LEU A 64 0.24 -0.02 -14.37
N ALA A 65 0.43 -0.30 -13.09
CA ALA A 65 1.09 0.60 -12.14
C ALA A 65 2.63 0.57 -12.22
N ASN A 66 3.24 -0.23 -13.10
CA ASN A 66 4.69 -0.41 -13.21
C ASN A 66 5.37 -0.60 -11.83
N SER A 67 4.81 -1.49 -11.00
CA SER A 67 5.34 -1.72 -9.65
C SER A 67 6.80 -2.22 -9.74
N PRO A 68 7.79 -1.64 -9.02
CA PRO A 68 9.22 -1.98 -9.15
C PRO A 68 9.56 -3.46 -8.94
N GLY A 69 8.78 -4.16 -8.10
CA GLY A 69 8.94 -5.59 -7.85
C GLY A 69 8.24 -6.50 -8.85
N TRP A 70 7.42 -5.95 -9.74
CA TRP A 70 6.64 -6.72 -10.71
C TRP A 70 7.39 -6.84 -12.04
N ARG A 71 8.02 -8.00 -12.28
CA ARG A 71 8.78 -8.32 -13.50
C ARG A 71 8.42 -9.72 -14.02
N PRO A 72 7.23 -9.91 -14.61
CA PRO A 72 6.81 -11.21 -15.11
C PRO A 72 7.72 -11.64 -16.27
N SER A 73 8.52 -12.68 -16.04
CA SER A 73 9.43 -13.25 -17.06
C SER A 73 8.75 -14.32 -17.94
N PHE A 74 7.48 -14.62 -17.69
CA PHE A 74 6.76 -15.68 -18.38
C PHE A 74 6.41 -15.25 -19.81
N LYS A 75 6.80 -16.07 -20.81
CA LYS A 75 6.72 -15.74 -22.24
C LYS A 75 5.31 -15.41 -22.75
N PHE A 76 4.27 -16.07 -22.22
CA PHE A 76 2.88 -15.88 -22.65
C PHE A 76 2.08 -14.98 -21.70
N TYR A 77 2.75 -14.25 -20.80
CA TYR A 77 2.10 -13.30 -19.93
C TYR A 77 1.67 -12.06 -20.72
N ASN A 78 0.41 -11.63 -20.56
CA ASN A 78 -0.10 -10.37 -21.09
C ASN A 78 -1.08 -9.75 -20.09
N MET A 79 -0.91 -8.47 -19.76
CA MET A 79 -1.77 -7.78 -18.78
C MET A 79 -3.23 -7.75 -19.23
N TRP A 80 -3.48 -7.58 -20.54
CA TRP A 80 -4.84 -7.48 -21.09
C TRP A 80 -5.58 -8.80 -21.03
N VAL A 81 -4.87 -9.92 -21.18
CA VAL A 81 -5.44 -11.26 -20.97
C VAL A 81 -5.87 -11.44 -19.51
N SER A 82 -5.07 -10.91 -18.58
CA SER A 82 -5.43 -10.92 -17.16
C SER A 82 -6.66 -10.05 -16.88
N LEU A 83 -6.77 -8.86 -17.48
CA LEU A 83 -7.98 -8.03 -17.39
C LEU A 83 -9.21 -8.75 -17.96
N ALA A 84 -9.08 -9.35 -19.14
CA ALA A 84 -10.15 -10.12 -19.76
C ALA A 84 -10.59 -11.29 -18.87
N GLY A 85 -9.64 -12.00 -18.25
CA GLY A 85 -9.92 -13.06 -17.28
C GLY A 85 -10.67 -12.55 -16.05
N ALA A 86 -10.30 -11.40 -15.49
CA ALA A 86 -11.00 -10.81 -14.36
C ALA A 86 -12.45 -10.44 -14.71
N VAL A 87 -12.67 -9.79 -15.87
CA VAL A 87 -14.00 -9.42 -16.35
C VAL A 87 -14.84 -10.66 -16.60
N LEU A 88 -14.27 -11.69 -17.25
CA LEU A 88 -14.96 -12.95 -17.50
C LEU A 88 -15.38 -13.62 -16.19
N CYS A 89 -14.50 -13.68 -15.19
CA CYS A 89 -14.85 -14.22 -13.88
C CYS A 89 -16.00 -13.45 -13.23
N CYS A 90 -15.97 -12.10 -13.26
CA CYS A 90 -17.06 -11.29 -12.73
C CYS A 90 -18.39 -11.53 -13.47
N VAL A 91 -18.38 -11.57 -14.80
CA VAL A 91 -19.58 -11.83 -15.60
C VAL A 91 -20.17 -13.20 -15.29
N VAL A 92 -19.35 -14.25 -15.28
CA VAL A 92 -19.80 -15.61 -14.92
C VAL A 92 -20.37 -15.64 -13.50
N MET A 93 -19.76 -14.89 -12.58
CA MET A 93 -20.24 -14.78 -11.20
C MET A 93 -21.67 -14.21 -11.13
N PHE A 94 -21.95 -13.14 -11.88
CA PHE A 94 -23.30 -12.55 -11.98
C PHE A 94 -24.30 -13.47 -12.69
N VAL A 95 -23.86 -14.24 -13.70
CA VAL A 95 -24.72 -15.20 -14.43
C VAL A 95 -25.13 -16.37 -13.54
N ILE A 96 -24.20 -16.90 -12.72
CA ILE A 96 -24.51 -18.01 -11.79
C ILE A 96 -25.50 -17.52 -10.73
N ASN A 97 -25.19 -16.39 -10.08
CA ASN A 97 -26.03 -15.93 -8.99
C ASN A 97 -25.86 -14.44 -8.65
N TRP A 98 -26.72 -13.57 -9.19
CA TRP A 98 -26.53 -12.12 -9.15
C TRP A 98 -26.49 -11.50 -7.73
N TRP A 99 -27.41 -11.88 -6.83
CA TRP A 99 -27.46 -11.40 -5.43
C TRP A 99 -26.23 -11.86 -4.62
N ALA A 100 -25.83 -13.12 -4.73
CA ALA A 100 -24.64 -13.64 -4.06
C ALA A 100 -23.35 -13.01 -4.62
N ALA A 101 -23.30 -12.76 -5.94
CA ALA A 101 -22.18 -12.06 -6.58
C ALA A 101 -22.09 -10.59 -6.13
N LEU A 102 -23.23 -9.92 -5.95
CA LEU A 102 -23.26 -8.56 -5.42
C LEU A 102 -22.77 -8.52 -3.97
N MET A 103 -23.24 -9.44 -3.12
CA MET A 103 -22.76 -9.55 -1.74
C MET A 103 -21.24 -9.79 -1.67
N THR A 104 -20.70 -10.74 -2.45
CA THR A 104 -19.26 -11.03 -2.42
C THR A 104 -18.44 -9.84 -2.91
N ASN A 105 -18.86 -9.17 -4.00
CA ASN A 105 -18.19 -7.96 -4.47
C ASN A 105 -18.21 -6.83 -3.43
N VAL A 106 -19.33 -6.61 -2.74
CA VAL A 106 -19.44 -5.59 -1.69
C VAL A 106 -18.51 -5.91 -0.52
N ILE A 107 -18.46 -7.17 -0.07
CA ILE A 107 -17.56 -7.61 1.01
C ILE A 107 -16.10 -7.40 0.61
N VAL A 108 -15.72 -7.83 -0.60
CA VAL A 108 -14.35 -7.69 -1.13
C VAL A 108 -13.97 -6.21 -1.27
N MET A 109 -14.86 -5.37 -1.81
CA MET A 109 -14.64 -3.94 -1.93
C MET A 109 -14.50 -3.28 -0.56
N GLY A 110 -15.37 -3.63 0.40
CA GLY A 110 -15.29 -3.14 1.78
C GLY A 110 -13.98 -3.53 2.47
N LEU A 111 -13.54 -4.78 2.31
CA LEU A 111 -12.24 -5.26 2.80
C LEU A 111 -11.07 -4.51 2.15
N TYR A 112 -11.12 -4.29 0.83
CA TYR A 112 -10.12 -3.53 0.10
C TYR A 112 -10.02 -2.08 0.60
N ILE A 113 -11.16 -1.38 0.73
CA ILE A 113 -11.22 -0.01 1.26
C ILE A 113 -10.73 0.03 2.70
N TYR A 114 -11.12 -0.94 3.53
CA TYR A 114 -10.67 -1.04 4.91
C TYR A 114 -9.14 -1.12 5.01
N VAL A 115 -8.52 -2.03 4.24
CA VAL A 115 -7.05 -2.17 4.21
C VAL A 115 -6.38 -0.90 3.67
N SER A 116 -6.95 -0.31 2.62
CA SER A 116 -6.43 0.92 2.00
C SER A 116 -6.46 2.12 2.97
N TYR A 117 -7.50 2.22 3.82
CA TYR A 117 -7.62 3.29 4.80
C TYR A 117 -6.74 3.07 6.03
N LYS A 118 -6.74 1.85 6.59
CA LYS A 118 -5.97 1.52 7.81
C LYS A 118 -4.46 1.62 7.60
N LYS A 119 -3.98 1.47 6.35
CA LYS A 119 -2.55 1.45 5.96
C LYS A 119 -1.69 0.80 7.05
N PRO A 120 -1.94 -0.48 7.39
CA PRO A 120 -1.17 -1.13 8.46
C PRO A 120 0.33 -1.04 8.13
N ASP A 121 1.16 -0.79 9.14
CA ASP A 121 2.63 -0.76 9.00
C ASP A 121 3.13 -2.17 8.67
N VAL A 122 3.03 -2.55 7.40
CA VAL A 122 3.47 -3.84 6.89
C VAL A 122 4.68 -3.67 5.99
N ASN A 123 5.75 -4.42 6.27
CA ASN A 123 7.04 -4.30 5.58
C ASN A 123 7.06 -4.87 4.15
N TRP A 124 5.96 -5.42 3.65
CA TRP A 124 5.93 -6.15 2.37
C TRP A 124 5.92 -5.26 1.12
N GLY A 125 5.95 -3.92 1.27
CA GLY A 125 5.93 -2.98 0.15
C GLY A 125 4.58 -2.99 -0.58
N SER A 126 4.00 -1.80 -0.81
CA SER A 126 2.72 -1.70 -1.54
C SER A 126 2.98 -1.32 -3.01
N SER A 127 2.23 -1.94 -3.94
CA SER A 127 2.17 -1.50 -5.35
C SER A 127 1.79 -0.02 -5.48
N THR A 128 1.07 0.55 -4.52
CA THR A 128 0.76 1.99 -4.49
C THR A 128 1.97 2.85 -4.13
N GLN A 129 2.78 2.45 -3.15
CA GLN A 129 4.01 3.17 -2.76
C GLN A 129 5.03 3.13 -3.89
N ALA A 130 5.16 1.96 -4.51
CA ALA A 130 5.88 1.69 -5.74
C ALA A 130 5.50 2.65 -6.88
N LEU A 131 4.21 2.78 -7.17
CA LEU A 131 3.69 3.71 -8.18
C LEU A 131 4.01 5.17 -7.81
N THR A 132 3.82 5.57 -6.55
CA THR A 132 4.14 6.93 -6.10
C THR A 132 5.62 7.26 -6.29
N TYR A 133 6.52 6.32 -6.00
CA TYR A 133 7.95 6.49 -6.23
C TYR A 133 8.27 6.64 -7.73
N HIS A 134 7.71 5.76 -8.58
CA HIS A 134 7.91 5.83 -10.01
C HIS A 134 7.38 7.16 -10.59
N GLN A 135 6.17 7.58 -10.19
CA GLN A 135 5.61 8.87 -10.58
C GLN A 135 6.49 10.03 -10.15
N ALA A 136 6.94 10.05 -8.89
CA ALA A 136 7.83 11.09 -8.38
C ALA A 136 9.15 11.17 -9.17
N LEU A 137 9.73 10.02 -9.52
CA LEU A 137 10.95 9.94 -10.34
C LEU A 137 10.71 10.45 -11.76
N THR A 138 9.68 9.93 -12.45
CA THR A 138 9.33 10.34 -13.81
C THR A 138 9.02 11.85 -13.87
N HIS A 139 8.26 12.37 -12.91
CA HIS A 139 7.98 13.80 -12.83
C HIS A 139 9.24 14.64 -12.54
N SER A 140 10.15 14.16 -11.69
CA SER A 140 11.43 14.83 -11.44
C SER A 140 12.32 14.85 -12.68
N LEU A 141 12.36 13.75 -13.45
CA LEU A 141 13.11 13.68 -14.72
C LEU A 141 12.52 14.61 -15.77
N HIS A 142 11.18 14.67 -15.90
CA HIS A 142 10.52 15.63 -16.78
C HIS A 142 10.78 17.07 -16.36
N LEU A 143 10.86 17.35 -15.06
CA LEU A 143 11.16 18.70 -14.56
C LEU A 143 12.57 19.15 -14.97
N SER A 144 13.55 18.23 -15.04
CA SER A 144 14.92 18.53 -15.48
C SER A 144 15.03 18.94 -16.95
N SER A 145 14.02 18.62 -17.79
CA SER A 145 14.01 19.01 -19.21
C SER A 145 13.24 20.30 -19.49
N VAL A 146 12.61 20.91 -18.48
CA VAL A 146 11.85 22.16 -18.63
C VAL A 146 12.80 23.35 -18.52
N GLU A 147 12.73 24.29 -19.46
CA GLU A 147 13.52 25.52 -19.40
C GLU A 147 13.03 26.45 -18.29
N ASP A 148 13.97 27.03 -17.55
CA ASP A 148 13.67 28.03 -16.53
C ASP A 148 13.13 29.31 -17.18
N HIS A 149 11.92 29.70 -16.80
CA HIS A 149 11.34 30.98 -17.22
C HIS A 149 11.08 31.88 -16.01
N ILE A 150 11.39 33.18 -16.15
CA ILE A 150 11.27 34.19 -15.09
C ILE A 150 9.85 34.24 -14.50
N LYS A 151 8.82 33.97 -15.32
CA LYS A 151 7.42 33.94 -14.90
C LYS A 151 7.04 32.71 -14.05
N ASN A 152 7.85 31.66 -14.09
CA ASN A 152 7.65 30.41 -13.35
C ASN A 152 8.59 30.28 -12.16
N PHE A 153 9.19 31.38 -11.69
CA PHE A 153 10.07 31.34 -10.52
C PHE A 153 9.35 30.75 -9.29
N ARG A 154 10.03 29.79 -8.65
CA ARG A 154 9.61 29.13 -7.41
C ARG A 154 10.79 29.16 -6.43
N PRO A 155 10.65 29.79 -5.24
CA PRO A 155 11.76 29.87 -4.29
C PRO A 155 12.08 28.47 -3.75
N GLN A 156 13.34 28.05 -3.87
CA GLN A 156 13.86 26.84 -3.27
C GLN A 156 14.82 27.22 -2.14
N CYS A 157 14.50 26.86 -0.90
CA CYS A 157 15.24 27.32 0.28
C CYS A 157 15.87 26.14 1.03
N LEU A 158 17.19 26.16 1.18
CA LEU A 158 17.90 25.34 2.16
C LEU A 158 18.01 26.13 3.47
N VAL A 159 17.43 25.58 4.53
CA VAL A 159 17.23 26.27 5.79
C VAL A 159 18.08 25.63 6.87
N MET A 160 19.11 26.35 7.32
CA MET A 160 20.06 25.89 8.34
C MET A 160 19.45 26.01 9.75
N THR A 161 18.46 25.16 10.02
CA THR A 161 17.71 25.13 11.29
C THR A 161 18.48 24.43 12.42
N GLY A 162 19.48 23.62 12.09
CA GLY A 162 20.03 22.67 13.04
C GLY A 162 19.03 21.53 13.24
N TYR A 163 18.80 21.10 14.48
CA TYR A 163 17.69 20.18 14.72
C TYR A 163 16.36 20.93 14.45
N PRO A 164 15.40 20.35 13.70
CA PRO A 164 14.17 21.04 13.32
C PRO A 164 13.33 21.56 14.49
N ASN A 165 13.44 20.94 15.66
CA ASN A 165 12.78 21.32 16.91
C ASN A 165 13.49 22.46 17.67
N SER A 166 14.75 22.77 17.37
CA SER A 166 15.53 23.77 18.09
C SER A 166 15.22 25.21 17.66
N ARG A 167 14.80 25.43 16.40
CA ARG A 167 14.54 26.77 15.84
C ARG A 167 13.21 26.85 15.08
N PRO A 168 12.06 26.68 15.77
CA PRO A 168 10.75 26.66 15.12
C PRO A 168 10.39 28.00 14.46
N ALA A 169 10.82 29.14 15.01
CA ALA A 169 10.51 30.46 14.44
C ALA A 169 11.07 30.64 13.01
N LEU A 170 12.30 30.17 12.77
CA LEU A 170 12.94 30.23 11.45
C LEU A 170 12.24 29.30 10.46
N LEU A 171 11.86 28.11 10.93
CA LEU A 171 11.07 27.15 10.15
C LEU A 171 9.72 27.74 9.72
N HIS A 172 9.01 28.40 10.65
CA HIS A 172 7.73 29.05 10.39
C HIS A 172 7.88 30.23 9.43
N LEU A 173 8.93 31.03 9.56
CA LEU A 173 9.21 32.15 8.67
C LEU A 173 9.42 31.68 7.22
N VAL A 174 10.28 30.68 7.01
CA VAL A 174 10.53 30.16 5.66
C VAL A 174 9.31 29.42 5.12
N HIS A 175 8.54 28.75 5.98
CA HIS A 175 7.27 28.16 5.58
C HIS A 175 6.25 29.23 5.14
N ALA A 176 6.14 30.35 5.86
CA ALA A 176 5.28 31.47 5.50
C ALA A 176 5.69 32.16 4.19
N PHE A 177 7.00 32.15 3.89
CA PHE A 177 7.54 32.66 2.63
C PHE A 177 7.27 31.71 1.46
N THR A 178 7.49 30.41 1.64
CA THR A 178 7.36 29.40 0.58
C THR A 178 5.91 28.97 0.32
N LYS A 179 4.99 29.10 1.30
CA LYS A 179 3.55 28.82 1.21
C LYS A 179 3.16 27.51 0.49
N ASN A 180 3.98 26.46 0.62
CA ASN A 180 3.83 25.18 -0.11
C ASN A 180 3.96 25.27 -1.64
N VAL A 181 4.42 26.40 -2.17
CA VAL A 181 4.60 26.64 -3.61
C VAL A 181 6.03 26.30 -4.05
N GLY A 182 7.00 26.39 -3.13
CA GLY A 182 8.41 26.10 -3.35
C GLY A 182 8.95 24.91 -2.54
N LEU A 183 10.20 24.54 -2.79
CA LEU A 183 10.90 23.49 -2.06
C LEU A 183 11.58 24.06 -0.81
N MET A 184 11.35 23.43 0.34
CA MET A 184 12.03 23.78 1.60
C MET A 184 12.77 22.56 2.14
N ILE A 185 14.09 22.69 2.33
CA ILE A 185 14.96 21.64 2.87
C ILE A 185 15.51 22.11 4.22
N CYS A 186 15.38 21.29 5.27
CA CYS A 186 15.99 21.60 6.57
C CYS A 186 17.40 20.99 6.64
N GLY A 187 18.42 21.84 6.76
CA GLY A 187 19.82 21.45 6.93
C GLY A 187 20.23 21.40 8.40
N HIS A 188 20.85 20.29 8.79
CA HIS A 188 21.50 20.12 10.09
C HIS A 188 22.95 19.64 9.89
N VAL A 189 23.90 20.37 10.46
CA VAL A 189 25.30 19.94 10.50
C VAL A 189 25.59 19.48 11.93
N ARG A 190 25.93 18.21 12.08
CA ARG A 190 26.37 17.63 13.35
C ARG A 190 27.89 17.80 13.46
N THR A 191 28.31 18.73 14.31
CA THR A 191 29.73 18.92 14.63
C THR A 191 30.15 17.90 15.70
N GLY A 192 31.08 17.00 15.38
CA GLY A 192 31.63 16.03 16.32
C GLY A 192 33.12 15.80 16.09
N SER A 193 33.90 15.77 17.15
CA SER A 193 35.38 15.61 17.09
C SER A 193 35.84 14.16 16.98
N ARG A 194 34.91 13.19 17.06
CA ARG A 194 35.18 11.74 17.09
C ARG A 194 34.47 11.03 15.94
N ARG A 195 34.86 9.78 15.63
CA ARG A 195 34.27 8.98 14.54
C ARG A 195 32.73 9.08 14.54
N PRO A 196 32.11 9.50 13.43
CA PRO A 196 30.67 9.70 13.38
C PRO A 196 29.95 8.36 13.52
N ASN A 197 28.98 8.29 14.43
CA ASN A 197 28.10 7.12 14.53
C ASN A 197 26.99 7.24 13.46
N PHE A 198 27.21 6.60 12.31
CA PHE A 198 26.26 6.62 11.20
C PHE A 198 24.91 5.99 11.53
N LYS A 199 24.87 5.00 12.43
CA LYS A 199 23.62 4.33 12.81
C LYS A 199 22.70 5.28 13.58
N ASP A 200 23.27 6.03 14.52
CA ASP A 200 22.52 7.05 15.28
C ASP A 200 22.06 8.19 14.36
N LEU A 201 22.91 8.60 13.40
CA LEU A 201 22.57 9.66 12.45
C LEU A 201 21.33 9.30 11.60
N VAL A 202 21.23 8.07 11.09
CA VAL A 202 20.08 7.60 10.30
C VAL A 202 18.81 7.51 11.16
N ASN A 203 18.94 7.03 12.39
CA ASN A 203 17.83 6.97 13.34
C ASN A 203 17.32 8.37 13.70
N ASP A 204 18.23 9.30 14.00
CA ASP A 204 17.92 10.70 14.28
C ASP A 204 17.25 11.37 13.08
N GLN A 205 17.78 11.19 11.87
CA GLN A 205 17.18 11.72 10.64
C GLN A 205 15.73 11.25 10.48
N THR A 206 15.48 9.95 10.63
CA THR A 206 14.13 9.37 10.52
C THR A 206 13.20 9.94 11.61
N ARG A 207 13.69 10.09 12.84
CA ARG A 207 12.94 10.66 13.96
C ARG A 207 12.54 12.11 13.71
N TYR A 208 13.49 12.95 13.26
CA TYR A 208 13.22 14.36 12.98
C TYR A 208 12.35 14.56 11.73
N GLN A 209 12.49 13.72 10.71
CA GLN A 209 11.60 13.73 9.55
C GLN A 209 10.15 13.42 9.94
N ARG A 210 9.92 12.42 10.81
CA ARG A 210 8.58 12.13 11.35
C ARG A 210 8.05 13.29 12.18
N TRP A 211 8.88 13.92 13.00
CA TRP A 211 8.48 15.09 13.79
C TRP A 211 8.06 16.26 12.88
N LEU A 212 8.82 16.54 11.81
CA LEU A 212 8.50 17.58 10.84
C LEU A 212 7.17 17.32 10.14
N LEU A 213 6.93 16.08 9.68
CA LEU A 213 5.68 15.69 9.03
C LEU A 213 4.46 15.83 9.96
N LYS A 214 4.64 15.54 11.25
CA LYS A 214 3.58 15.69 12.27
C LYS A 214 3.30 17.15 12.64
N THR A 215 4.33 17.98 12.64
CA THR A 215 4.29 19.38 13.10
C THR A 215 4.04 20.36 11.95
N ARG A 216 3.75 19.85 10.74
CA ARG A 216 3.48 20.70 9.58
C ARG A 216 2.31 21.65 9.89
N PRO A 217 2.54 22.98 9.95
CA PRO A 217 1.45 23.93 10.13
C PRO A 217 0.50 23.81 8.94
N ARG A 218 -0.82 23.81 9.23
CA ARG A 218 -1.87 23.79 8.20
C ARG A 218 -1.93 25.13 7.48
#